data_AF-R5IDB6-F1
#
_entry.id   AF-R5IDB6-F1
#
_cell.length_a   1.000
_cell.length_b   1.000
_cell.length_c   1.000
_cell.angle_alpha   90.00
_cell.angle_beta   90.00
_cell.angle_gamma   90.00
#
_symmetry.space_group_name_H-M   'P 1'
#
loop_
_entity.id
_entity.type
_entity.pdbx_description
1 polymer ?
#
loop_
_entity_poly.entity_id
_entity_poly.type
_entity_poly.pdbx_seq_one_letter_code
_entity_poly.pdbx_strand_id
1 'polypeptide(L)'
;MTYLFSAAAGLIAGIAAVLLIERSRERKRRRKKRTARKFEFSKLILSGVLLTYFAGFGVGLWAVVIDISQLGVFLAYVGTPTATAIGFYSWKAKAENVVKIKQAHPEETEGMPVDLNNIQP
;
A
#
# COMPACT_ATOMS: atom_id res chain seq x y z
N MET A 1 25.17 28.45 -7.24
CA MET A 1 24.33 28.43 -6.01
C MET A 1 23.35 27.26 -5.96
N THR A 2 22.76 26.80 -7.08
CA THR A 2 21.82 25.65 -7.11
C THR A 2 22.44 24.30 -6.72
N TYR A 3 23.69 24.04 -7.10
CA TYR A 3 24.40 22.78 -6.75
C TYR A 3 24.67 22.63 -5.24
N LEU A 4 24.84 23.74 -4.53
CA LEU A 4 25.08 23.74 -3.08
C LEU A 4 23.81 23.36 -2.30
N PHE A 5 22.66 23.85 -2.74
CA PHE A 5 21.36 23.48 -2.17
C PHE A 5 21.00 22.02 -2.47
N SER A 6 21.35 21.50 -3.65
CA SER A 6 21.15 20.09 -4.00
C SER A 6 22.03 19.15 -3.15
N ALA A 7 23.29 19.51 -2.94
CA ALA A 7 24.20 18.74 -2.08
C ALA A 7 23.74 18.75 -0.60
N ALA A 8 23.29 19.91 -0.09
CA ALA A 8 22.75 20.02 1.25
C ALA A 8 21.44 19.24 1.43
N ALA A 9 20.53 19.29 0.44
CA ALA A 9 19.29 18.51 0.44
C ALA A 9 19.57 17.00 0.39
N GLY A 10 20.55 16.57 -0.40
CA GLY A 10 21.00 15.18 -0.46
C GLY A 10 21.57 14.67 0.87
N LEU A 11 22.34 15.49 1.57
CA LEU A 11 22.86 15.16 2.91
C LEU A 11 21.75 15.06 3.96
N ILE A 12 20.81 16.02 3.98
CA ILE A 12 19.68 16.00 4.91
C ILE A 12 18.77 14.80 4.66
N ALA A 13 18.47 14.49 3.39
CA ALA A 13 17.70 13.31 3.01
C ALA A 13 18.42 12.00 3.36
N GLY A 14 19.74 11.95 3.17
CA GLY A 14 20.56 10.79 3.55
C GLY A 14 20.55 10.54 5.06
N ILE A 15 20.72 11.60 5.87
CA ILE A 15 20.67 11.51 7.34
C ILE A 15 19.26 11.10 7.80
N ALA A 16 18.21 11.68 7.23
CA ALA A 16 16.84 11.28 7.53
C ALA A 16 16.56 9.81 7.18
N ALA A 17 17.09 9.33 6.05
CA ALA A 17 16.96 7.94 5.63
C ALA A 17 17.68 6.98 6.61
N VAL A 18 18.89 7.33 7.06
CA VAL A 18 19.64 6.53 8.04
C VAL A 18 18.89 6.46 9.37
N LEU A 19 18.37 7.59 9.87
CA LEU A 19 17.60 7.64 11.11
C LEU A 19 16.28 6.84 11.01
N LEU A 20 15.62 6.86 9.85
CA LEU A 20 14.43 6.04 9.60
C LEU A 20 14.75 4.54 9.52
N ILE A 21 15.90 4.17 8.93
CA ILE A 21 16.38 2.80 8.86
C ILE A 21 16.73 2.28 10.26
N GLU A 22 17.40 3.07 11.09
CA GLU A 22 17.70 2.71 12.48
C GLU A 22 16.43 2.56 13.32
N ARG A 23 15.49 3.50 13.20
CA ARG A 23 14.18 3.41 13.87
C ARG A 23 13.36 2.21 13.40
N SER A 24 13.50 1.80 12.15
CA SER A 24 12.90 0.57 11.59
C SER A 24 13.58 -0.69 12.15
N ARG A 25 14.91 -0.67 12.31
CA ARG A 25 15.69 -1.77 12.91
C ARG A 25 15.36 -1.96 14.39
N GLU A 26 15.18 -0.88 15.15
CA GLU A 26 14.73 -0.96 16.55
C GLU A 26 13.31 -1.50 16.69
N ARG A 27 12.39 -1.06 15.81
CA ARG A 27 11.04 -1.65 15.72
C ARG A 27 11.09 -3.13 15.34
N LYS A 28 11.98 -3.54 14.44
CA LYS A 28 12.23 -4.97 14.11
C LYS A 28 12.77 -5.74 15.31
N ARG A 29 13.70 -5.19 16.12
CA ARG A 29 14.21 -5.83 17.34
C ARG A 29 13.10 -6.04 18.39
N ARG A 30 12.20 -5.07 18.57
CA ARG A 30 11.01 -5.21 19.44
C ARG A 30 9.97 -6.18 18.87
N ARG A 31 9.77 -6.22 17.54
CA ARG A 31 8.93 -7.22 16.88
C ARG A 31 9.50 -8.63 17.05
N LYS A 32 10.83 -8.83 16.93
CA LYS A 32 11.50 -10.15 17.01
C LYS A 32 11.22 -10.89 18.32
N LYS A 33 11.05 -10.18 19.45
CA LYS A 33 10.60 -10.77 20.73
C LYS A 33 9.12 -11.22 20.73
N ARG A 34 8.25 -10.68 19.87
CA ARG A 34 6.86 -11.12 19.66
C ARG A 34 6.69 -12.09 18.48
N THR A 35 7.65 -12.19 17.54
CA THR A 35 7.57 -12.98 16.30
C THR A 35 8.16 -14.39 16.40
N ALA A 36 8.31 -14.94 17.61
CA ALA A 36 8.59 -16.37 17.78
C ALA A 36 7.40 -17.27 17.32
N ARG A 37 6.24 -16.68 17.00
CA ARG A 37 5.10 -17.39 16.39
C ARG A 37 4.98 -17.03 14.91
N LYS A 38 5.38 -18.00 14.08
CA LYS A 38 4.98 -18.26 12.68
C LYS A 38 5.08 -17.07 11.72
N PHE A 39 6.20 -16.98 11.00
CA PHE A 39 6.27 -16.23 9.75
C PHE A 39 5.34 -16.90 8.73
N GLU A 40 4.18 -16.31 8.47
CA GLU A 40 3.28 -16.73 7.40
C GLU A 40 3.90 -16.33 6.06
N PHE A 41 4.13 -17.31 5.18
CA PHE A 41 4.69 -17.15 3.83
C PHE A 41 4.04 -15.99 3.05
N SER A 42 2.73 -15.77 3.25
CA SER A 42 1.96 -14.66 2.67
C SER A 42 2.50 -13.28 3.03
N LYS A 43 2.96 -13.06 4.28
CA LYS A 43 3.54 -11.76 4.69
C LYS A 43 4.90 -11.52 4.03
N LEU A 44 5.64 -12.58 3.73
CA LEU A 44 6.96 -12.49 3.14
C LEU A 44 6.85 -12.22 1.63
N ILE A 45 5.93 -12.91 0.94
CA ILE A 45 5.59 -12.61 -0.47
C ILE A 45 5.08 -11.17 -0.60
N LEU A 46 4.12 -10.77 0.26
CA LEU A 46 3.60 -9.40 0.25
C LEU A 46 4.71 -8.37 0.46
N SER A 47 5.63 -8.63 1.38
CA SER A 47 6.81 -7.78 1.57
C SER A 47 7.71 -7.73 0.34
N GLY A 48 7.88 -8.84 -0.38
CA GLY A 48 8.68 -8.90 -1.60
C GLY A 48 8.06 -8.05 -2.72
N VAL A 49 6.76 -8.23 -2.97
CA VAL A 49 6.01 -7.45 -3.97
C VAL A 49 6.03 -5.95 -3.65
N LEU A 50 5.90 -5.59 -2.37
CA LEU A 50 5.93 -4.19 -1.97
C LEU A 50 7.33 -3.58 -2.14
N LEU A 51 8.38 -4.36 -1.87
CA LEU A 51 9.77 -3.91 -2.06
C LEU A 51 10.08 -3.67 -3.55
N THR A 52 9.63 -4.57 -4.43
CA THR A 52 9.81 -4.37 -5.88
C THR A 52 9.02 -3.18 -6.39
N TYR A 53 7.83 -2.92 -5.84
CA TYR A 53 7.07 -1.71 -6.13
C TYR A 53 7.83 -0.43 -5.75
N PHE A 54 8.41 -0.36 -4.53
CA PHE A 54 9.20 0.80 -4.12
C PHE A 54 10.48 0.98 -4.95
N ALA A 55 11.11 -0.11 -5.38
CA ALA A 55 12.26 -0.03 -6.29
C ALA A 55 11.86 0.58 -7.64
N GLY A 56 10.75 0.12 -8.24
CA GLY A 56 10.21 0.68 -9.47
C GLY A 56 9.80 2.15 -9.33
N PHE A 57 9.24 2.53 -8.18
CA PHE A 57 8.92 3.92 -7.86
C PHE A 57 10.16 4.82 -7.84
N GLY A 58 11.26 4.37 -7.22
CA GLY A 58 12.52 5.11 -7.19
C GLY A 58 13.11 5.31 -8.59
N VAL A 59 13.12 4.25 -9.41
CA VAL A 59 13.57 4.32 -10.81
C VAL A 59 12.68 5.25 -11.63
N GLY A 60 11.35 5.15 -11.46
CA GLY A 60 10.39 6.00 -12.16
C GLY A 60 10.53 7.48 -11.80
N LEU A 61 10.72 7.80 -10.51
CA LEU A 61 10.99 9.18 -10.09
C LEU A 61 12.29 9.72 -10.70
N TRP A 62 13.36 8.91 -10.70
CA TRP A 62 14.63 9.31 -11.29
C TRP A 62 14.50 9.57 -12.80
N ALA A 63 13.75 8.71 -13.50
CA ALA A 63 13.46 8.90 -14.93
C ALA A 63 12.69 10.20 -15.20
N VAL A 64 11.68 10.54 -14.39
CA VAL A 64 10.91 11.79 -14.52
C VAL A 64 11.76 13.03 -14.24
N VAL A 65 12.71 12.95 -13.31
CA VAL A 65 13.65 14.06 -13.01
C VAL A 65 14.58 14.33 -14.19
N ILE A 66 14.99 13.29 -14.93
CA ILE A 66 15.83 13.43 -16.13
C ILE A 66 14.99 13.88 -17.33
N ASP A 67 13.82 13.29 -17.52
CA ASP A 67 12.94 13.53 -18.65
C ASP A 67 11.48 13.59 -18.20
N ILE A 68 10.94 14.81 -18.19
CA ILE A 68 9.57 15.07 -17.75
C ILE A 68 8.52 14.43 -18.66
N SER A 69 8.86 14.05 -19.90
CA SER A 69 7.94 13.34 -20.79
C SER A 69 7.49 11.98 -20.20
N GLN A 70 8.31 11.40 -19.32
CA GLN A 70 8.02 10.14 -18.63
C GLN A 70 7.01 10.27 -17.49
N LEU A 71 6.57 11.50 -17.15
CA LEU A 71 5.64 11.75 -16.05
C LEU A 71 4.32 10.98 -16.24
N GLY A 72 3.81 10.89 -17.47
CA GLY A 72 2.59 10.14 -17.76
C GLY A 72 2.73 8.64 -17.45
N VAL A 73 3.86 8.04 -17.84
CA VAL A 73 4.16 6.62 -17.57
C VAL A 73 4.32 6.38 -16.07
N PHE A 74 5.01 7.29 -15.37
CA PHE A 74 5.17 7.23 -13.93
C PHE A 74 3.83 7.36 -13.18
N LEU A 75 2.97 8.30 -13.58
CA LEU A 75 1.63 8.46 -13.00
C LEU A 75 0.76 7.25 -13.27
N ALA A 76 0.84 6.62 -14.44
CA ALA A 76 0.13 5.37 -14.71
C ALA A 76 0.63 4.23 -13.81
N TYR A 77 1.95 4.12 -13.60
CA TYR A 77 2.57 3.13 -12.72
C TYR A 77 2.08 3.26 -11.26
N VAL A 78 1.94 4.48 -10.74
CA VAL A 78 1.45 4.73 -9.37
C VAL A 78 -0.08 4.69 -9.30
N GLY A 79 -0.74 5.21 -10.32
CA GLY A 79 -2.19 5.36 -10.39
C GLY A 79 -2.90 4.01 -10.49
N THR A 80 -2.36 3.06 -11.26
CA THR A 80 -2.94 1.73 -11.43
C THR A 80 -3.16 1.02 -10.09
N PRO A 81 -2.12 0.74 -9.26
CA PRO A 81 -2.31 0.07 -7.97
C PRO A 81 -3.15 0.90 -6.99
N THR A 82 -3.10 2.24 -7.06
CA THR A 82 -3.95 3.12 -6.24
C THR A 82 -5.42 2.94 -6.58
N ALA A 83 -5.77 3.01 -7.87
CA ALA A 83 -7.12 2.79 -8.35
C ALA A 83 -7.62 1.37 -8.05
N THR A 84 -6.75 0.37 -8.21
CA THR A 84 -7.04 -1.01 -7.83
C THR A 84 -7.37 -1.12 -6.34
N ALA A 85 -6.56 -0.53 -5.45
CA ALA A 85 -6.80 -0.56 -4.01
C ALA A 85 -8.13 0.13 -3.63
N ILE A 86 -8.42 1.28 -4.22
CA ILE A 86 -9.69 2.00 -4.04
C ILE A 86 -10.87 1.13 -4.52
N GLY A 87 -10.75 0.51 -5.69
CA GLY A 87 -11.76 -0.38 -6.25
C GLY A 87 -12.04 -1.58 -5.34
N PHE A 88 -11.00 -2.27 -4.88
CA PHE A 88 -11.12 -3.38 -3.94
C PHE A 88 -11.80 -2.96 -2.64
N TYR A 89 -11.39 -1.82 -2.09
CA TYR A 89 -11.99 -1.30 -0.86
C TYR A 89 -13.46 -0.94 -1.05
N SER A 90 -13.80 -0.27 -2.16
CA SER A 90 -15.17 0.13 -2.47
C SER A 90 -16.08 -1.08 -2.69
N TRP A 91 -15.57 -2.13 -3.34
CA TRP A 91 -16.29 -3.40 -3.51
C TRP A 91 -16.59 -4.06 -2.17
N LYS A 92 -15.59 -4.14 -1.30
CA LYS A 92 -15.72 -4.71 0.05
C LYS A 92 -16.72 -3.93 0.90
N ALA A 93 -16.64 -2.60 0.87
CA ALA A 93 -17.59 -1.73 1.57
C ALA A 93 -19.03 -1.87 1.03
N LYS A 94 -19.20 -2.02 -0.28
CA LYS A 94 -20.52 -2.27 -0.89
C LYS A 94 -21.11 -3.59 -0.39
N ALA A 95 -20.33 -4.68 -0.39
CA ALA A 95 -20.80 -5.98 0.08
C ALA A 95 -21.22 -5.95 1.56
N GLU A 96 -20.41 -5.35 2.44
CA GLU A 96 -20.76 -5.20 3.85
C GLU A 96 -22.03 -4.34 4.06
N ASN A 97 -22.18 -3.25 3.30
CA ASN A 97 -23.36 -2.40 3.42
C ASN A 97 -24.63 -3.10 2.93
N VAL A 98 -24.55 -3.89 1.86
CA VAL A 98 -25.67 -4.71 1.39
C VAL A 98 -26.10 -5.71 2.46
N VAL A 99 -25.15 -6.36 3.15
CA VAL A 99 -25.45 -7.26 4.28
C VAL A 99 -26.13 -6.53 5.43
N LYS A 100 -25.65 -5.33 5.80
CA LYS A 100 -26.23 -4.51 6.88
C LYS A 100 -27.65 -4.06 6.56
N ILE A 101 -27.92 -3.62 5.32
CA ILE A 101 -29.26 -3.17 4.90
C ILE A 101 -30.28 -4.33 4.98
N LYS A 102 -29.91 -5.53 4.55
CA LYS A 102 -30.78 -6.72 4.65
C LYS A 102 -31.08 -7.09 6.11
N GLN A 103 -30.12 -6.95 7.01
CA GLN A 103 -30.32 -7.19 8.44
C GLN A 103 -31.21 -6.12 9.09
N ALA A 104 -31.10 -4.86 8.67
CA ALA A 104 -31.85 -3.75 9.24
C ALA A 104 -33.29 -3.63 8.70
N HIS A 105 -33.54 -4.05 7.44
CA HIS A 105 -34.82 -3.90 6.75
C HIS A 105 -35.26 -5.20 6.06
N PRO A 106 -35.62 -6.26 6.80
CA PRO A 106 -35.91 -7.58 6.24
C PRO A 106 -37.16 -7.61 5.33
N GLU A 107 -38.21 -6.84 5.64
CA GLU A 107 -39.45 -6.81 4.85
C GLU A 107 -39.30 -6.13 3.48
N GLU A 108 -38.42 -5.13 3.37
CA GLU A 108 -38.17 -4.40 2.11
C GLU A 108 -37.11 -5.08 1.22
N THR A 109 -36.41 -6.10 1.75
CA THR A 109 -35.25 -6.73 1.11
C THR A 109 -35.44 -8.20 0.75
N GLU A 110 -36.67 -8.71 0.88
CA GLU A 110 -37.07 -10.12 0.76
C GLU A 110 -36.78 -10.73 -0.63
N GLY A 111 -36.64 -9.90 -1.67
CA GLY A 111 -36.34 -10.32 -3.05
C GLY A 111 -34.88 -10.16 -3.51
N MET A 112 -33.96 -9.68 -2.67
CA MET A 112 -32.57 -9.47 -3.09
C MET A 112 -31.75 -10.78 -3.02
N PRO A 113 -31.24 -11.29 -4.17
CA PRO A 113 -30.39 -12.49 -4.20
C PRO A 113 -28.99 -12.13 -3.68
N VAL A 114 -28.85 -12.13 -2.36
CA VAL A 114 -27.55 -12.07 -1.68
C VAL A 114 -27.37 -13.41 -1.00
N ASP A 115 -26.49 -14.24 -1.56
CA ASP A 115 -26.14 -15.54 -0.98
C ASP A 115 -25.30 -15.32 0.29
N LEU A 116 -26.01 -15.32 1.43
CA LEU A 116 -25.43 -15.18 2.76
C LEU A 116 -24.64 -16.42 3.19
N ASN A 117 -24.79 -17.56 2.50
CA ASN A 117 -24.06 -18.80 2.84
C ASN A 117 -22.63 -18.81 2.30
N ASN A 118 -22.29 -17.92 1.35
CA ASN A 118 -20.94 -17.80 0.79
C ASN A 118 -20.02 -16.79 1.52
N ILE A 119 -20.45 -16.26 2.67
CA ILE A 119 -19.72 -15.23 3.45
C ILE A 119 -19.48 -15.68 4.91
N GLN A 120 -19.38 -16.98 5.16
CA GLN A 120 -18.94 -17.49 6.47
C GLN A 120 -17.39 -17.48 6.56
N PRO A 121 -16.82 -17.13 7.73
CA PRO A 121 -15.38 -16.93 7.93
C PRO A 121 -14.53 -18.18 7.70
#